data_AF-A0AAX3WB12-F1
#
_entry.id   AF-A0AAX3WB12-F1
#
_cell.length_a   1.000
_cell.length_b   1.000
_cell.length_c   1.000
_cell.angle_alpha   90.00
_cell.angle_beta   90.00
_cell.angle_gamma   90.00
#
_symmetry.space_group_name_H-M   'P 1'
#
loop_
_entity.id
_entity.type
_entity.pdbx_description
1 polymer ?
#
loop_
_entity_poly.entity_id
_entity_poly.type
_entity_poly.pdbx_seq_one_letter_code
_entity_poly.pdbx_strand_id
1 'polypeptide(L)'
;MARPPSYGSFVSDLSEVLAAWEEQYVSETSYQKFRRACAWVVDESVKAVSEDMRGATRDTFRDPPPWMVNGWQYRRSLAKNRDAGLVEAEAYVGDDQSAVLKYAMGDGENTRLPGDVGLAQDRILLPHWRNLLETQGIRPNASHDLPGATMARLIRNSQGVYAKRSVPGRWGVYKGEVKVGGSRLMGYIARPPRVRAPVTDAGTQRSLFVNKRGKVKSPTKVINLGRPRILLISIPRAEYRPVMQDPWVAANAAARRNVADLMAGELAENIRHQGAKAAKGRLRTVLDQMEAAGARGEYAPGSRGLARGRALRTEANRLLETIKRGY
;
A
#
# COMPACT_ATOMS: atom_id res chain seq x y z
N MET A 1 -9.52 4.81 21.53
CA MET A 1 -8.58 4.74 20.39
C MET A 1 -8.53 6.13 19.79
N ALA A 2 -7.37 6.79 19.79
CA ALA A 2 -7.20 8.01 19.01
C ALA A 2 -7.42 7.62 17.53
N ARG A 3 -8.28 8.36 16.81
CA ARG A 3 -8.33 8.24 15.36
C ARG A 3 -6.87 8.37 14.87
N PRO A 4 -6.40 7.50 13.97
CA PRO A 4 -5.15 7.80 13.28
C PRO A 4 -5.26 9.24 12.78
N PRO A 5 -4.20 10.07 12.92
CA PRO A 5 -4.24 11.40 12.33
C PRO A 5 -4.73 11.20 10.89
N SER A 6 -5.78 11.94 10.50
CA SER A 6 -6.14 11.97 9.10
C SER A 6 -4.88 12.46 8.41
N TYR A 7 -4.13 11.55 7.78
CA TYR A 7 -3.06 11.93 6.86
C TYR A 7 -3.74 12.91 5.94
N GLY A 8 -3.35 14.19 6.09
CA GLY A 8 -4.20 15.29 5.70
C GLY A 8 -4.78 14.98 4.34
N SER A 9 -6.11 14.91 4.26
CA SER A 9 -6.74 15.05 2.96
C SER A 9 -6.07 16.27 2.36
N PHE A 10 -5.34 16.06 1.26
CA PHE A 10 -4.72 17.18 0.60
C PHE A 10 -5.88 17.93 -0.04
N VAL A 11 -6.46 18.85 0.73
CA VAL A 11 -7.42 19.83 0.22
C VAL A 11 -6.57 20.81 -0.57
N SER A 12 -6.24 20.40 -1.79
CA SER A 12 -5.77 21.33 -2.79
C SER A 12 -6.96 22.01 -3.38
N ASP A 13 -7.04 23.30 -3.15
CA ASP A 13 -7.93 24.11 -3.95
C ASP A 13 -7.33 24.22 -5.36
N LEU A 14 -7.94 23.51 -6.31
CA LEU A 14 -7.62 23.59 -7.73
C LEU A 14 -8.53 24.60 -8.44
N SER A 15 -9.39 25.33 -7.72
CA SER A 15 -10.41 26.21 -8.30
C SER A 15 -9.79 27.26 -9.21
N GLU A 16 -8.70 27.93 -8.79
CA GLU A 16 -8.05 28.94 -9.64
C GLU A 16 -7.46 28.33 -10.92
N VAL A 17 -6.77 27.19 -10.80
CA VAL A 17 -6.14 26.51 -11.93
C VAL A 17 -7.19 26.01 -12.92
N LEU A 18 -8.31 25.49 -12.43
CA LEU A 18 -9.41 25.01 -13.27
C LEU A 18 -10.22 26.17 -13.86
N ALA A 19 -10.47 27.24 -13.10
CA ALA A 19 -11.20 28.43 -13.55
C ALA A 19 -10.49 29.14 -14.71
N ALA A 20 -9.16 29.08 -14.77
CA ALA A 20 -8.39 29.61 -15.90
C ALA A 20 -8.77 28.98 -17.26
N TRP A 21 -9.38 27.79 -17.26
CA TRP A 21 -9.85 27.10 -18.47
C TRP A 21 -11.33 27.35 -18.79
N GLU A 22 -12.07 28.03 -17.92
CA GLU A 22 -13.52 28.19 -18.06
C GLU A 22 -13.88 28.91 -19.35
N GLU A 23 -13.29 30.08 -19.60
CA GLU A 23 -13.57 30.91 -20.78
C GLU A 23 -13.32 30.11 -22.07
N GLN A 24 -12.17 29.44 -22.17
CA GLN A 24 -11.80 28.65 -23.33
C GLN A 24 -12.72 27.44 -23.53
N TYR A 25 -13.10 26.73 -22.46
CA TYR A 25 -14.03 25.61 -22.60
C TYR A 25 -15.43 26.08 -22.99
N VAL A 26 -15.90 27.20 -22.44
CA VAL A 26 -17.24 27.73 -22.73
C VAL A 26 -17.31 28.27 -24.16
N SER A 27 -16.24 28.88 -24.67
CA SER A 27 -16.19 29.36 -26.06
C SER A 27 -16.16 28.22 -27.08
N GLU A 28 -15.43 27.14 -26.79
CA GLU A 28 -15.25 26.01 -27.72
C GLU A 28 -16.32 24.93 -27.58
N THR A 29 -16.88 24.76 -26.38
CA THR A 29 -17.78 23.63 -26.07
C THR A 29 -19.04 24.09 -25.32
N SER A 30 -19.09 23.93 -23.99
CA SER A 30 -20.15 24.41 -23.13
C SER A 30 -19.73 24.37 -21.65
N TYR A 31 -20.41 25.16 -20.83
CA TYR A 31 -20.18 25.15 -19.38
C TYR A 31 -20.42 23.78 -18.72
N GLN A 32 -21.39 23.00 -19.21
CA GLN A 32 -21.62 21.65 -18.71
C GLN A 32 -20.44 20.71 -19.01
N LYS A 33 -19.80 20.88 -20.16
CA LYS A 33 -18.60 20.12 -20.54
C LYS A 33 -17.39 20.54 -19.72
N PHE A 34 -17.21 21.83 -19.48
CA PHE A 34 -16.22 22.36 -18.55
C PHE A 34 -16.31 21.70 -17.15
N ARG A 35 -17.50 21.70 -16.53
CA ARG A 35 -17.70 21.10 -15.21
C ARG A 35 -17.36 19.60 -15.16
N ARG A 36 -17.70 18.86 -16.23
CA ARG A 36 -17.35 17.43 -16.34
C ARG A 36 -15.86 17.21 -16.54
N ALA A 37 -15.20 18.07 -17.33
CA ALA A 37 -13.76 18.03 -17.49
C ALA A 37 -13.04 18.29 -16.16
N CYS A 38 -13.47 19.29 -15.39
CA CYS A 38 -12.94 19.56 -14.06
C CYS A 38 -13.05 18.33 -13.15
N ALA A 39 -14.22 17.67 -13.13
CA ALA A 39 -14.44 16.45 -12.35
C ALA A 39 -13.51 15.31 -12.78
N TRP A 40 -13.36 15.11 -14.08
CA TRP A 40 -12.46 14.09 -14.64
C TRP A 40 -10.99 14.37 -14.33
N VAL A 41 -10.53 15.62 -14.47
CA VAL A 41 -9.13 16.00 -14.20
C VAL A 41 -8.78 15.81 -12.72
N VAL A 42 -9.69 16.20 -11.83
CA VAL A 42 -9.53 15.98 -10.38
C VAL A 42 -9.49 14.48 -10.06
N ASP A 43 -10.32 13.66 -10.72
CA ASP A 43 -10.33 12.19 -10.56
C ASP A 43 -9.03 11.53 -11.03
N GLU A 44 -8.51 11.91 -12.21
CA GLU A 44 -7.26 11.36 -12.73
C GLU A 44 -6.05 11.83 -11.91
N SER A 45 -6.09 13.05 -11.38
CA SER A 45 -5.04 13.57 -10.48
C SER A 45 -4.91 12.73 -9.21
N VAL A 46 -6.02 12.44 -8.51
CA VAL A 46 -5.96 11.63 -7.28
C VAL A 46 -5.63 10.16 -7.56
N LYS A 47 -6.04 9.65 -8.72
CA LYS A 47 -5.69 8.30 -9.17
C LYS A 47 -4.18 8.20 -9.42
N ALA A 48 -3.58 9.18 -10.10
CA ALA A 48 -2.14 9.23 -10.32
C ALA A 48 -1.37 9.24 -9.00
N VAL A 49 -1.78 10.07 -8.02
CA VAL A 49 -1.17 10.06 -6.68
C VAL A 49 -1.24 8.67 -6.03
N SER A 50 -2.40 8.01 -6.08
CA SER A 50 -2.53 6.66 -5.52
C SER A 50 -1.65 5.62 -6.24
N GLU A 51 -1.46 5.74 -7.55
CA GLU A 51 -0.61 4.83 -8.33
C GLU A 51 0.88 5.07 -8.06
N ASP A 52 1.30 6.32 -8.00
CA ASP A 52 2.67 6.72 -7.65
C ASP A 52 3.03 6.24 -6.24
N MET A 53 2.13 6.40 -5.26
CA MET A 53 2.37 5.95 -3.89
C MET A 53 2.44 4.43 -3.77
N ARG A 54 1.70 3.68 -4.60
CA ARG A 54 1.86 2.23 -4.71
C ARG A 54 3.24 1.86 -5.24
N GLY A 55 3.74 2.59 -6.23
CA GLY A 55 5.11 2.46 -6.75
C GLY A 55 6.14 2.75 -5.67
N ALA A 56 6.07 3.93 -5.04
CA ALA A 56 6.98 4.35 -3.98
C ALA A 56 7.03 3.37 -2.80
N THR A 57 5.90 2.74 -2.46
CA THR A 57 5.86 1.71 -1.42
C THR A 57 6.69 0.48 -1.80
N ARG A 58 6.66 0.06 -3.07
CA ARG A 58 7.47 -1.06 -3.58
C ARG A 58 8.96 -0.73 -3.60
N ASP A 59 9.30 0.53 -3.85
CA ASP A 59 10.69 0.97 -3.95
C ASP A 59 11.32 1.22 -2.56
N THR A 60 10.51 1.68 -1.60
CA THR A 60 10.98 2.09 -0.27
C THR A 60 11.07 0.90 0.70
N PHE A 61 10.08 0.00 0.67
CA PHE A 61 10.03 -1.12 1.59
C PHE A 61 10.58 -2.38 0.96
N ARG A 62 11.37 -3.14 1.72
CA ARG A 62 11.81 -4.47 1.30
C ARG A 62 10.66 -5.46 1.40
N ASP A 63 10.29 -6.08 0.29
CA ASP A 63 9.23 -7.09 0.19
C ASP A 63 7.90 -6.64 0.82
N PRO A 64 7.31 -5.49 0.38
CA PRO A 64 6.12 -4.97 1.03
C PRO A 64 4.94 -5.91 0.80
N PRO A 65 4.16 -6.22 1.86
CA PRO A 65 3.03 -7.11 1.71
C PRO A 65 1.96 -6.46 0.82
N PRO A 66 1.17 -7.25 0.06
CA PRO A 66 0.17 -6.71 -0.86
C PRO A 66 -0.81 -5.73 -0.22
N TRP A 67 -1.17 -5.95 1.06
CA TRP A 67 -2.06 -5.05 1.79
C TRP A 67 -1.45 -3.66 2.04
N MET A 68 -0.12 -3.54 2.14
CA MET A 68 0.56 -2.26 2.35
C MET A 68 0.56 -1.46 1.04
N VAL A 69 0.86 -2.13 -0.08
CA VAL A 69 0.80 -1.53 -1.42
C VAL A 69 -0.64 -1.10 -1.73
N ASN A 70 -1.60 -1.99 -1.56
CA ASN A 70 -3.03 -1.73 -1.82
C ASN A 70 -3.68 -0.83 -0.75
N GLY A 71 -2.92 -0.39 0.26
CA GLY A 71 -3.40 0.54 1.30
C GLY A 71 -3.66 1.93 0.75
N TRP A 72 -2.96 2.33 -0.32
CA TRP A 72 -3.21 3.57 -1.05
C TRP A 72 -4.45 3.43 -1.92
N GLN A 73 -5.44 4.25 -1.65
CA GLN A 73 -6.73 4.28 -2.31
C GLN A 73 -7.05 5.70 -2.76
N TYR A 74 -8.03 5.81 -3.64
CA TYR A 74 -8.56 7.09 -4.07
C TYR A 74 -10.07 7.00 -4.22
N ARG A 75 -10.73 8.14 -4.13
CA ARG A 75 -12.17 8.29 -4.33
C ARG A 75 -12.43 9.43 -5.28
N ARG A 76 -13.25 9.14 -6.27
CA ARG A 76 -13.63 10.04 -7.36
C ARG A 76 -14.73 11.01 -6.93
N SER A 77 -14.74 12.16 -7.59
CA SER A 77 -15.72 13.24 -7.46
C SER A 77 -17.12 12.84 -7.88
N LEU A 78 -17.24 12.02 -8.93
CA LEU A 78 -18.53 11.52 -9.41
C LEU A 78 -18.97 10.20 -8.75
N ALA A 79 -18.47 9.90 -7.54
CA ALA A 79 -18.89 8.70 -6.82
C ALA A 79 -20.37 8.76 -6.43
N LYS A 80 -21.03 7.59 -6.46
CA LYS A 80 -22.42 7.42 -6.02
C LYS A 80 -22.54 7.98 -4.59
N ASN A 81 -23.41 8.98 -4.37
CA ASN A 81 -23.71 9.67 -3.10
C ASN A 81 -22.91 10.97 -2.76
N ARG A 82 -22.34 11.69 -3.74
CA ARG A 82 -21.81 13.05 -3.52
C ARG A 82 -22.69 14.16 -4.11
N ASP A 83 -22.59 15.33 -3.51
CA ASP A 83 -23.35 16.53 -3.88
C ASP A 83 -22.86 17.06 -5.22
N ALA A 84 -23.77 17.24 -6.19
CA ALA A 84 -23.42 17.60 -7.56
C ALA A 84 -22.90 19.04 -7.72
N GLY A 85 -22.84 19.81 -6.64
CA GLY A 85 -22.35 21.19 -6.60
C GLY A 85 -20.83 21.33 -6.50
N LEU A 86 -20.16 20.40 -5.81
CA LEU A 86 -18.73 20.48 -5.49
C LEU A 86 -17.92 19.39 -6.21
N VAL A 87 -16.85 19.80 -6.90
CA VAL A 87 -15.91 18.88 -7.53
C VAL A 87 -14.78 18.57 -6.55
N GLU A 88 -14.90 17.44 -5.85
CA GLU A 88 -13.92 17.01 -4.87
C GLU A 88 -13.50 15.56 -5.12
N ALA A 89 -12.21 15.26 -5.09
CA ALA A 89 -11.70 13.89 -5.04
C ALA A 89 -10.62 13.78 -3.97
N GLU A 90 -10.35 12.56 -3.50
CA GLU A 90 -9.40 12.30 -2.42
C GLU A 90 -8.49 11.11 -2.75
N ALA A 91 -7.21 11.24 -2.42
CA ALA A 91 -6.27 10.12 -2.29
C ALA A 91 -5.99 9.91 -0.80
N TYR A 92 -6.07 8.66 -0.33
CA TYR A 92 -6.00 8.35 1.10
C TYR A 92 -5.37 6.98 1.36
N VAL A 93 -5.01 6.75 2.62
CA VAL A 93 -4.59 5.44 3.13
C VAL A 93 -5.76 4.82 3.88
N GLY A 94 -6.12 3.57 3.58
CA GLY A 94 -7.19 2.86 4.28
C GLY A 94 -6.93 2.76 5.80
N ASP A 95 -7.98 2.83 6.62
CA ASP A 95 -7.89 2.99 8.08
C ASP A 95 -6.96 1.96 8.77
N ASP A 96 -7.05 0.68 8.40
CA ASP A 96 -6.21 -0.37 8.98
C ASP A 96 -4.74 -0.23 8.58
N GLN A 97 -4.49 0.17 7.33
CA GLN A 97 -3.14 0.39 6.80
C GLN A 97 -2.52 1.66 7.35
N SER A 98 -3.36 2.66 7.61
CA SER A 98 -3.01 3.94 8.18
C SER A 98 -2.32 3.77 9.54
N ALA A 99 -2.69 2.76 10.33
CA ALA A 99 -2.07 2.47 11.62
C ALA A 99 -0.61 1.99 11.50
N VAL A 100 -0.25 1.36 10.38
CA VAL A 100 1.13 0.90 10.11
C VAL A 100 1.93 1.98 9.38
N LEU A 101 1.34 2.58 8.35
CA LEU A 101 1.98 3.63 7.56
C LEU A 101 2.14 4.95 8.33
N LYS A 102 1.49 5.12 9.49
CA LYS A 102 1.64 6.31 10.36
C LYS A 102 3.07 6.67 10.69
N TYR A 103 3.90 5.66 10.90
CA TYR A 103 5.30 5.87 11.26
C TYR A 103 6.19 6.13 10.05
N ALA A 104 5.71 5.80 8.85
CA ALA A 104 6.42 6.03 7.60
C ALA A 104 6.13 7.41 7.00
N MET A 105 5.18 8.17 7.55
CA MET A 105 4.69 9.45 7.04
C MET A 105 4.81 10.54 8.11
N GLY A 106 4.91 11.81 7.74
CA GLY A 106 4.95 12.95 8.68
C GLY A 106 6.18 13.84 8.51
N ASP A 107 6.14 15.03 9.13
CA ASP A 107 7.15 16.08 8.93
C ASP A 107 8.40 15.91 9.80
N GLY A 108 8.50 14.81 10.55
CA GLY A 108 9.61 14.55 11.46
C GLY A 108 9.67 13.10 11.91
N GLU A 109 10.63 12.79 12.78
CA GLU A 109 10.76 11.45 13.34
C GLU A 109 9.52 11.05 14.15
N ASN A 110 8.92 9.93 13.78
CA ASN A 110 7.76 9.42 14.49
C ASN A 110 8.19 8.53 15.64
N THR A 111 7.71 8.84 16.84
CA THR A 111 7.95 7.99 18.01
C THR A 111 6.78 7.02 18.18
N ARG A 112 7.08 5.72 18.14
CA ARG A 112 6.19 4.66 18.58
C ARG A 112 6.41 4.38 20.06
N LEU A 113 5.32 4.39 20.80
CA LEU A 113 5.27 3.93 22.18
C LEU A 113 4.65 2.52 22.25
N PRO A 114 4.90 1.80 23.35
CA PRO A 114 4.17 0.57 23.65
C PRO A 114 2.65 0.83 23.66
N GLY A 115 1.89 -0.01 22.96
CA GLY A 115 0.42 0.11 22.86
C GLY A 115 -0.12 0.79 21.61
N ASP A 116 0.74 1.42 20.80
CA ASP A 116 0.25 2.15 19.62
C ASP A 116 -0.19 1.28 18.43
N VAL A 117 0.25 0.00 18.36
CA VAL A 117 -0.12 -0.99 17.32
C VAL A 117 0.29 -2.42 17.72
N GLY A 118 -0.60 -3.40 17.45
CA GLY A 118 -0.31 -4.84 17.49
C GLY A 118 -0.85 -5.62 18.70
N LEU A 119 -0.79 -6.96 18.61
CA LEU A 119 -1.31 -7.93 19.61
C LEU A 119 -0.56 -7.91 20.97
N ALA A 120 0.62 -7.30 21.04
CA ALA A 120 1.37 -7.08 22.28
C ALA A 120 1.19 -5.61 22.71
N GLN A 121 0.08 -5.33 23.38
CA GLN A 121 -0.37 -3.97 23.70
C GLN A 121 0.49 -3.25 24.74
N ASP A 122 1.41 -3.93 25.43
CA ASP A 122 2.18 -3.34 26.53
C ASP A 122 3.66 -3.07 26.21
N ARG A 123 4.20 -3.59 25.08
CA ARG A 123 5.66 -3.57 24.80
C ARG A 123 5.99 -3.56 23.30
N ILE A 124 7.09 -2.92 22.94
CA ILE A 124 7.73 -3.06 21.62
C ILE A 124 8.83 -4.12 21.75
N LEU A 125 8.75 -5.21 20.99
CA LEU A 125 9.71 -6.32 21.05
C LEU A 125 10.55 -6.40 19.79
N LEU A 126 11.86 -6.31 19.95
CA LEU A 126 12.82 -6.47 18.86
C LEU A 126 13.36 -7.91 18.81
N PRO A 127 13.14 -8.67 17.72
CA PRO A 127 13.63 -10.04 17.56
C PRO A 127 15.11 -10.09 17.22
N HIS A 128 15.82 -11.02 17.84
CA HIS A 128 17.18 -11.41 17.43
C HIS A 128 17.12 -12.71 16.63
N TRP A 129 16.92 -12.59 15.31
CA TRP A 129 16.60 -13.72 14.43
C TRP A 129 17.57 -14.90 14.49
N ARG A 130 18.88 -14.63 14.53
CA ARG A 130 19.89 -15.69 14.63
C ARG A 130 19.71 -16.55 15.89
N ASN A 131 19.50 -15.93 17.05
CA ASN A 131 19.32 -16.65 18.31
C ASN A 131 17.96 -17.38 18.37
N LEU A 132 16.91 -16.77 17.80
CA LEU A 132 15.59 -17.39 17.64
C LEU A 132 15.67 -18.67 16.80
N LEU A 133 16.43 -18.63 15.70
CA LEU A 133 16.68 -19.79 14.86
C LEU A 133 17.51 -20.85 15.58
N GLU A 134 18.68 -20.48 16.10
CA GLU A 134 19.64 -21.42 16.72
C GLU A 134 19.08 -22.13 17.96
N THR A 135 18.20 -21.48 18.73
CA THR A 135 17.74 -22.03 20.02
C THR A 135 16.30 -22.53 19.99
N GLN A 136 15.42 -21.89 19.23
CA GLN A 136 13.98 -22.18 19.21
C GLN A 136 13.49 -22.70 17.85
N GLY A 137 14.36 -22.76 16.83
CA GLY A 137 14.00 -23.15 15.47
C GLY A 137 13.01 -22.18 14.80
N ILE A 138 12.96 -20.92 15.26
CA ILE A 138 12.02 -19.93 14.75
C ILE A 138 12.68 -19.15 13.61
N ARG A 139 12.03 -19.11 12.46
CA ARG A 139 12.37 -18.23 11.34
C ARG A 139 11.36 -17.09 11.24
N PRO A 140 11.75 -15.92 10.71
CA PRO A 140 10.78 -14.89 10.33
C PRO A 140 9.77 -15.44 9.33
N ASN A 141 8.55 -14.92 9.35
CA ASN A 141 7.55 -15.18 8.31
C ASN A 141 7.87 -14.40 7.02
N ALA A 142 7.00 -14.52 6.00
CA ALA A 142 7.16 -13.81 4.72
C ALA A 142 7.21 -12.28 4.87
N SER A 143 6.63 -11.72 5.93
CA SER A 143 6.63 -10.28 6.25
C SER A 143 7.79 -9.87 7.17
N HIS A 144 8.76 -10.75 7.38
CA HIS A 144 9.87 -10.55 8.31
C HIS A 144 9.47 -10.40 9.80
N ASP A 145 8.27 -10.87 10.16
CA ASP A 145 7.70 -10.82 11.51
C ASP A 145 7.80 -12.18 12.25
N LEU A 146 7.49 -12.17 13.55
CA LEU A 146 7.32 -13.40 14.33
C LEU A 146 6.13 -14.21 13.78
N PRO A 147 6.30 -15.50 13.47
CA PRO A 147 5.17 -16.34 13.05
C PRO A 147 4.06 -16.37 14.10
N GLY A 148 2.81 -16.53 13.64
CA GLY A 148 1.64 -16.59 14.50
C GLY A 148 1.80 -17.57 15.68
N ALA A 149 1.25 -17.23 16.83
CA ALA A 149 1.34 -17.98 18.09
C ALA A 149 2.75 -18.18 18.69
N THR A 150 3.83 -17.77 18.00
CA THR A 150 5.21 -17.88 18.50
C THR A 150 5.40 -17.08 19.79
N MET A 151 4.86 -15.86 19.83
CA MET A 151 4.98 -15.01 21.01
C MET A 151 4.23 -15.60 22.21
N ALA A 152 3.00 -16.07 22.00
CA ALA A 152 2.23 -16.78 23.04
C ALA A 152 2.96 -18.05 23.52
N ARG A 153 3.64 -18.78 22.63
CA ARG A 153 4.48 -19.93 22.97
C ARG A 153 5.68 -19.50 23.83
N LEU A 154 6.40 -18.45 23.47
CA LEU A 154 7.53 -17.93 24.25
C LEU A 154 7.09 -17.44 25.64
N ILE A 155 5.93 -16.78 25.73
CA ILE A 155 5.33 -16.36 27.01
C ILE A 155 5.04 -17.58 27.89
N ARG A 156 4.33 -18.58 27.37
CA ARG A 156 4.02 -19.81 28.11
C ARG A 156 5.27 -20.56 28.55
N ASN A 157 6.30 -20.61 27.70
CA ASN A 157 7.59 -21.20 28.05
C ASN A 157 8.29 -20.41 29.17
N SER A 158 8.25 -19.08 29.11
CA SER A 158 8.84 -18.21 30.13
C SER A 158 8.16 -18.32 31.50
N GLN A 159 6.87 -18.65 31.52
CA GLN A 159 6.08 -18.86 32.74
C GLN A 159 6.19 -20.30 33.28
N GLY A 160 6.95 -21.18 32.61
CA GLY A 160 7.09 -22.59 33.02
C GLY A 160 5.84 -23.45 32.76
N VAL A 161 4.81 -22.93 32.10
CA VAL A 161 3.54 -23.64 31.84
C VAL A 161 3.74 -24.84 30.92
N TYR A 162 4.66 -24.74 29.95
CA TYR A 162 5.03 -25.86 29.07
C TYR A 162 6.05 -26.82 29.71
N ALA A 163 6.61 -26.48 30.87
CA ALA A 163 7.77 -27.15 31.47
C ALA A 163 7.42 -28.33 32.40
N LYS A 164 6.17 -28.83 32.39
CA LYS A 164 5.85 -30.07 33.12
C LYS A 164 6.60 -31.31 32.58
N ARG A 165 7.12 -31.24 31.35
CA ARG A 165 8.07 -32.22 30.79
C ARG A 165 9.30 -31.47 30.29
N SER A 166 10.29 -31.21 31.16
CA SER A 166 11.59 -30.71 30.70
C SER A 166 12.27 -31.82 29.90
N VAL A 167 12.17 -31.76 28.57
CA VAL A 167 12.91 -32.69 27.70
C VAL A 167 14.41 -32.38 27.88
N PRO A 168 15.23 -33.35 28.34
CA PRO A 168 16.67 -33.17 28.45
C PRO A 168 17.25 -32.72 27.10
N GLY A 169 18.15 -31.73 27.10
CA GLY A 169 18.78 -31.22 25.88
C GLY A 169 18.06 -30.07 25.15
N ARG A 170 16.86 -29.65 25.58
CA ARG A 170 16.13 -28.54 24.94
C ARG A 170 16.43 -27.18 25.58
N TRP A 171 16.52 -26.14 24.74
CA TRP A 171 16.60 -24.74 25.19
C TRP A 171 15.29 -24.31 25.87
N GLY A 172 15.40 -23.81 27.10
CA GLY A 172 14.28 -23.16 27.80
C GLY A 172 14.15 -21.69 27.41
N VAL A 173 13.11 -21.02 27.89
CA VAL A 173 12.95 -19.56 27.76
C VAL A 173 12.61 -18.99 29.13
N TYR A 174 13.11 -17.80 29.46
CA TYR A 174 12.73 -17.05 30.66
C TYR A 174 12.74 -15.55 30.38
N LYS A 175 12.07 -14.77 31.22
CA LYS A 175 12.14 -13.30 31.20
C LYS A 175 13.28 -12.83 32.09
N GLY A 176 14.07 -11.88 31.63
CA GLY A 176 15.16 -11.30 32.42
C GLY A 176 15.61 -9.94 31.88
N GLU A 177 16.34 -9.20 32.71
CA GLU A 177 16.97 -7.95 32.30
C GLU A 177 18.27 -8.23 31.52
N VAL A 178 18.48 -7.44 30.47
CA VAL A 178 19.64 -7.50 29.60
C VAL A 178 20.23 -6.09 29.51
N LYS A 179 21.56 -5.98 29.67
CA LYS A 179 22.26 -4.72 29.46
C LYS A 179 22.56 -4.54 27.98
N VAL A 180 22.03 -3.48 27.37
CA VAL A 180 22.24 -3.13 25.96
C VAL A 180 22.58 -1.65 25.89
N GLY A 181 23.75 -1.29 25.34
CA GLY A 181 24.16 0.11 25.19
C GLY A 181 24.12 0.92 26.49
N GLY A 182 24.46 0.31 27.64
CA GLY A 182 24.40 0.96 28.95
C GLY A 182 23.05 0.89 29.67
N SER A 183 21.96 0.63 28.95
CA SER A 183 20.59 0.55 29.51
C SER A 183 20.21 -0.88 29.90
N ARG A 184 19.40 -1.04 30.95
CA ARG A 184 18.81 -2.33 31.34
C ARG A 184 17.43 -2.47 30.73
N LEU A 185 17.28 -3.45 29.84
CA LEU A 185 16.04 -3.70 29.10
C LEU A 185 15.52 -5.10 29.43
N MET A 186 14.21 -5.22 29.60
CA MET A 186 13.58 -6.53 29.78
C MET A 186 13.58 -7.30 28.46
N GLY A 187 13.86 -8.59 28.50
CA GLY A 187 13.86 -9.43 27.31
C GLY A 187 13.44 -10.86 27.58
N TYR A 188 13.19 -11.58 26.51
CA TYR A 188 13.05 -13.03 26.52
C TYR A 188 14.41 -13.63 26.19
N ILE A 189 14.87 -14.53 27.05
CA ILE A 189 16.22 -15.09 26.98
C ILE A 189 16.09 -16.62 26.90
N ALA A 190 16.80 -17.20 25.95
CA ALA A 190 16.95 -18.64 25.83
C ALA A 190 17.87 -19.14 26.95
N ARG A 191 17.36 -20.09 27.73
CA ARG A 191 18.13 -20.82 28.75
C ARG A 191 18.85 -21.98 28.09
N PRO A 192 20.18 -22.11 28.27
CA PRO A 192 20.93 -23.23 27.70
C PRO A 192 20.41 -24.57 28.22
N PRO A 193 20.47 -25.64 27.40
CA PRO A 193 20.15 -26.98 27.84
C PRO A 193 20.98 -27.38 29.05
N ARG A 194 20.35 -28.14 29.95
CA ARG A 194 20.98 -28.66 31.16
C ARG A 194 21.19 -30.16 31.02
N VAL A 195 22.41 -30.63 31.28
CA VAL A 195 22.73 -32.05 31.37
C VAL A 195 23.24 -32.37 32.76
N ARG A 196 22.85 -33.54 33.27
CA ARG A 196 23.42 -34.11 34.48
C ARG A 196 24.72 -34.78 34.08
N ALA A 197 25.84 -34.12 34.35
CA ALA A 197 27.15 -34.73 34.19
C ALA A 197 27.54 -35.44 35.49
N PRO A 198 28.22 -36.59 35.42
CA PRO A 198 28.89 -37.14 36.60
C PRO A 198 29.91 -36.13 37.12
N VAL A 199 30.01 -35.96 38.44
CA VAL A 199 31.06 -35.14 39.03
C VAL A 199 32.38 -35.88 38.85
N THR A 200 33.21 -35.47 37.88
CA THR A 200 34.46 -36.18 37.55
C THR A 200 35.75 -35.55 38.03
N ASP A 201 35.79 -34.29 38.48
CA ASP A 201 37.11 -33.64 38.69
C ASP A 201 37.45 -33.23 40.13
N ALA A 202 38.69 -33.59 40.46
CA ALA A 202 39.58 -33.11 41.53
C ALA A 202 39.36 -33.65 42.96
N GLY A 203 39.93 -34.82 43.24
CA GLY A 203 40.63 -35.04 44.52
C GLY A 203 39.97 -35.91 45.60
N THR A 204 38.74 -36.43 45.43
CA THR A 204 38.21 -37.43 46.38
C THR A 204 37.27 -38.43 45.71
N GLN A 205 37.71 -39.69 45.58
CA GLN A 205 36.91 -40.87 45.18
C GLN A 205 35.80 -41.26 46.19
N ARG A 206 35.21 -40.30 46.94
CA ARG A 206 34.46 -40.60 48.17
C ARG A 206 32.95 -40.27 48.19
N SER A 207 32.30 -40.08 47.06
CA SER A 207 30.85 -39.78 47.05
C SER A 207 30.00 -40.74 46.22
N LEU A 208 30.38 -42.02 46.18
CA LEU A 208 29.47 -43.08 45.75
C LEU A 208 28.52 -43.41 46.90
N PHE A 209 27.21 -43.23 46.69
CA PHE A 209 26.21 -43.60 47.69
C PHE A 209 25.45 -44.85 47.26
N VAL A 210 25.37 -45.83 48.15
CA VAL A 210 24.56 -47.04 47.95
C VAL A 210 23.15 -46.73 48.40
N ASN A 211 22.17 -46.81 47.50
CA ASN A 211 20.78 -46.65 47.88
C ASN A 211 20.28 -47.85 48.72
N LYS A 212 19.10 -47.73 49.36
CA LYS A 212 18.49 -48.83 50.14
C LYS A 212 18.27 -50.16 49.38
N ARG A 213 18.55 -50.20 48.07
CA ARG A 213 18.43 -51.38 47.19
C ARG A 213 19.78 -51.85 46.65
N GLY A 214 20.90 -51.45 47.26
CA GLY A 214 22.25 -51.91 46.88
C GLY A 214 22.81 -51.29 45.60
N LYS A 215 22.12 -50.36 44.93
CA LYS A 215 22.61 -49.71 43.71
C LYS A 215 23.48 -48.51 44.05
N VAL A 216 24.72 -48.55 43.56
CA VAL A 216 25.69 -47.45 43.64
C VAL A 216 25.23 -46.32 42.70
N LYS A 217 25.10 -45.10 43.23
CA LYS A 217 24.83 -43.89 42.44
C LYS A 217 25.96 -42.88 42.60
N SER A 218 26.46 -42.37 41.47
CA SER A 218 27.38 -41.24 41.45
C SER A 218 26.61 -39.93 41.64
N PRO A 219 27.19 -38.92 42.33
CA PRO A 219 26.62 -37.59 42.37
C PRO A 219 26.65 -37.02 40.96
N THR A 220 25.54 -36.41 40.54
CA THR A 220 25.48 -35.70 39.25
C THR A 220 25.39 -34.21 39.52
N LYS A 221 26.23 -33.44 38.83
CA LYS A 221 26.11 -31.98 38.80
C LYS A 221 25.37 -31.59 37.53
N VAL A 222 24.47 -30.63 37.66
CA VAL A 222 23.80 -30.05 36.49
C VAL A 222 24.73 -29.04 35.86
N ILE A 223 25.15 -29.29 34.63
CA ILE A 223 25.99 -28.40 33.83
C ILE A 223 25.12 -27.80 32.70
N ASN A 224 25.31 -26.51 32.43
CA ASN A 224 24.70 -25.86 31.28
C ASN A 224 25.56 -26.10 30.03
N LEU A 225 24.96 -26.57 28.93
CA LEU A 225 25.65 -26.83 27.66
C LEU A 225 25.87 -25.55 26.81
N GLY A 226 25.99 -24.39 27.43
CA GLY A 226 26.18 -23.13 26.71
C GLY A 226 25.85 -21.90 27.54
N ARG A 227 25.80 -20.76 26.84
CA ARG A 227 25.49 -19.44 27.43
C ARG A 227 24.04 -19.04 27.09
N PRO A 228 23.38 -18.25 27.95
CA PRO A 228 22.09 -17.66 27.62
C PRO A 228 22.16 -16.81 26.36
N ARG A 229 21.09 -16.82 25.57
CA ARG A 229 21.01 -16.07 24.31
C ARG A 229 19.76 -15.22 24.28
N ILE A 230 19.90 -13.95 23.90
CA ILE A 230 18.78 -13.01 23.85
C ILE A 230 17.91 -13.36 22.64
N LEU A 231 16.62 -13.53 22.86
CA LEU A 231 15.63 -13.84 21.81
C LEU A 231 14.89 -12.59 21.36
N LEU A 232 14.38 -11.83 22.33
CA LEU A 232 13.59 -10.63 22.12
C LEU A 232 13.97 -9.59 23.17
N ILE A 233 14.11 -8.34 22.79
CA ILE A 233 14.35 -7.21 23.72
C ILE A 233 13.15 -6.29 23.69
N SER A 234 12.66 -5.91 24.87
CA SER A 234 11.63 -4.89 25.03
C SER A 234 12.28 -3.52 25.05
N ILE A 235 11.86 -2.64 24.15
CA ILE A 235 12.29 -1.24 24.12
C ILE A 235 11.15 -0.32 24.60
N PRO A 236 11.47 0.80 25.28
CA PRO A 236 10.47 1.72 25.81
C PRO A 236 9.87 2.63 24.74
N ARG A 237 10.59 2.88 23.64
CA ARG A 237 10.14 3.63 22.48
C ARG A 237 10.93 3.21 21.24
N ALA A 238 10.37 3.44 20.06
CA ALA A 238 11.06 3.30 18.78
C ALA A 238 10.86 4.56 17.96
N GLU A 239 11.94 5.10 17.41
CA GLU A 239 11.92 6.26 16.52
C GLU A 239 12.00 5.77 15.07
N TYR A 240 11.08 6.26 14.24
CA TYR A 240 10.96 5.91 12.82
C TYR A 240 11.13 7.16 11.97
N ARG A 241 11.91 7.03 10.90
CA ARG A 241 12.03 8.08 9.89
C ARG A 241 10.81 8.06 8.96
N PRO A 242 10.27 9.22 8.58
CA PRO A 242 9.11 9.32 7.71
C PRO A 242 9.48 9.11 6.23
N VAL A 243 9.93 7.90 5.89
CA VAL A 243 10.49 7.57 4.58
C VAL A 243 9.52 7.71 3.39
N MET A 244 8.21 7.73 3.64
CA MET A 244 7.18 7.89 2.62
C MET A 244 6.68 9.34 2.47
N GLN A 245 7.15 10.26 3.32
CA GLN A 245 6.76 11.68 3.26
C GLN A 245 7.24 12.35 1.97
N ASP A 246 8.52 12.20 1.62
CA ASP A 246 9.08 12.82 0.41
C ASP A 246 8.41 12.29 -0.88
N PRO A 247 8.22 10.96 -1.05
CA PRO A 247 7.43 10.43 -2.16
C PRO A 247 6.02 11.01 -2.24
N TRP A 248 5.34 11.19 -1.10
CA TRP A 248 4.01 11.78 -1.04
C TRP A 248 3.99 13.24 -1.50
N VAL A 249 4.94 14.04 -1.02
CA VAL A 249 5.09 15.44 -1.46
C VAL A 249 5.38 15.51 -2.96
N ALA A 250 6.24 14.63 -3.47
CA ALA A 250 6.58 14.56 -4.89
C ALA A 250 5.39 14.17 -5.77
N ALA A 251 4.64 13.13 -5.38
CA ALA A 251 3.45 12.67 -6.10
C ALA A 251 2.38 13.77 -6.16
N ASN A 252 2.13 14.47 -5.05
CA ASN A 252 1.20 15.60 -5.02
C ASN A 252 1.65 16.75 -5.90
N ALA A 253 2.94 17.10 -5.88
CA ALA A 253 3.48 18.15 -6.73
C ALA A 253 3.39 17.78 -8.23
N ALA A 254 3.62 16.50 -8.57
CA ALA A 254 3.49 16.00 -9.93
C ALA A 254 2.04 16.06 -10.42
N ALA A 255 1.08 15.58 -9.62
CA ALA A 255 -0.34 15.64 -9.95
C ALA A 255 -0.82 17.07 -10.21
N ARG A 256 -0.40 18.04 -9.37
CA ARG A 256 -0.72 19.47 -9.56
C ARG A 256 -0.17 20.03 -10.87
N ARG A 257 1.07 19.70 -11.23
CA ARG A 257 1.68 20.16 -12.49
C ARG A 257 0.95 19.63 -13.72
N ASN A 258 0.41 18.42 -13.64
CA ASN A 258 -0.25 17.75 -14.77
C ASN A 258 -1.69 18.24 -15.02
N VAL A 259 -2.28 19.04 -14.13
CA VAL A 259 -3.67 19.53 -14.27
C VAL A 259 -3.89 20.26 -15.59
N ALA A 260 -2.95 21.14 -15.98
CA ALA A 260 -3.06 21.91 -17.22
C ALA A 260 -3.03 21.01 -18.46
N ASP A 261 -2.14 20.02 -18.50
CA ASP A 261 -2.04 19.08 -19.61
C ASP A 261 -3.28 18.18 -19.71
N LEU A 262 -3.82 17.76 -18.57
CA LEU A 262 -5.06 16.98 -18.52
C LEU A 262 -6.27 17.79 -19.02
N MET A 263 -6.39 19.07 -18.63
CA MET A 263 -7.42 19.97 -19.14
C MET A 263 -7.27 20.22 -20.65
N ALA A 264 -6.05 20.46 -21.12
CA ALA A 264 -5.77 20.65 -22.54
C ALA A 264 -6.17 19.41 -23.37
N GLY A 265 -5.78 18.22 -22.90
CA GLY A 265 -6.09 16.95 -23.54
C GLY A 265 -7.60 16.68 -23.60
N GLU A 266 -8.31 16.89 -22.50
CA GLU A 266 -9.75 16.72 -22.42
C GLU A 266 -10.51 17.74 -23.30
N LEU A 267 -10.02 18.98 -23.41
CA LEU A 267 -10.61 19.97 -24.33
C LEU A 267 -10.44 19.52 -25.77
N ALA A 268 -9.23 19.13 -26.16
CA ALA A 268 -8.93 18.66 -27.51
C ALA A 268 -9.75 17.41 -27.88
N GLU A 269 -9.96 16.48 -26.95
CA GLU A 269 -10.84 15.31 -27.13
C GLU A 269 -12.30 15.74 -27.32
N ASN A 270 -12.80 16.68 -26.50
CA ASN A 270 -14.17 17.17 -26.62
C ASN A 270 -14.41 17.89 -27.96
N ILE A 271 -13.47 18.73 -28.43
CA ILE A 271 -13.55 19.39 -29.73
C ILE A 271 -13.55 18.35 -30.86
N ARG A 272 -12.64 17.36 -30.82
CA ARG A 272 -12.58 16.27 -31.80
C ARG A 272 -13.90 15.50 -31.87
N HIS A 273 -14.45 15.12 -30.70
CA HIS A 273 -15.71 14.38 -30.63
C HIS A 273 -16.90 15.21 -31.15
N GLN A 274 -16.95 16.52 -30.88
CA GLN A 274 -17.97 17.40 -31.43
C GLN A 274 -17.88 17.51 -32.96
N GLY A 275 -16.66 17.68 -33.50
CA GLY A 275 -16.42 17.67 -34.94
C GLY A 275 -16.89 16.38 -35.61
N ALA A 276 -16.55 15.22 -35.02
CA ALA A 276 -16.99 13.91 -35.50
C ALA A 276 -18.53 13.76 -35.46
N LYS A 277 -19.19 14.22 -34.39
CA LYS A 277 -20.66 14.19 -34.27
C LYS A 277 -21.34 15.07 -35.32
N ALA A 278 -20.82 16.27 -35.55
CA ALA A 278 -21.34 17.18 -36.58
C ALA A 278 -21.16 16.59 -37.99
N ALA A 279 -20.01 15.97 -38.28
CA ALA A 279 -19.76 15.29 -39.54
C ALA A 279 -20.72 14.11 -39.76
N LYS A 280 -20.98 13.30 -38.72
CA LYS A 280 -21.99 12.21 -38.77
C LYS A 280 -23.40 12.75 -39.06
N GLY A 281 -23.80 13.85 -38.43
CA GLY A 281 -25.10 14.49 -38.69
C GLY A 281 -25.25 14.96 -40.14
N ARG A 282 -24.24 15.67 -40.67
CA ARG A 282 -24.23 16.10 -42.07
C ARG A 282 -24.22 14.93 -43.04
N LEU A 283 -23.46 13.88 -42.74
CA LEU A 283 -23.40 12.68 -43.58
C LEU A 283 -24.79 12.05 -43.70
N ARG A 284 -25.54 11.95 -42.61
CA ARG A 284 -26.92 11.45 -42.63
C ARG A 284 -27.80 12.28 -43.57
N THR A 285 -27.76 13.61 -43.45
CA THR A 285 -28.51 14.51 -44.35
C THR A 285 -28.11 14.36 -45.82
N VAL A 286 -26.80 14.22 -46.10
CA VAL A 286 -26.32 14.00 -47.48
C VAL A 286 -26.81 12.65 -48.02
N LEU A 287 -26.79 11.59 -47.20
CA LEU A 287 -27.32 10.29 -47.61
C LEU A 287 -28.82 10.34 -47.91
N ASP A 288 -29.62 11.03 -47.08
CA ASP A 288 -31.05 11.24 -47.33
C ASP A 288 -31.29 12.02 -48.65
N GLN A 289 -30.45 13.04 -48.93
CA GLN A 289 -30.49 13.78 -50.18
C GLN A 289 -30.09 12.93 -51.39
N MET A 290 -29.12 12.02 -51.22
CA MET A 290 -28.71 11.07 -52.25
C MET A 290 -29.83 10.07 -52.55
N GLU A 291 -30.50 9.55 -51.54
CA GLU A 291 -31.66 8.66 -51.71
C GLU A 291 -32.78 9.36 -52.49
N ALA A 292 -33.12 10.58 -52.10
CA ALA A 292 -34.11 11.39 -52.81
C ALA A 292 -33.70 11.74 -54.25
N ALA A 293 -32.41 12.01 -54.50
CA ALA A 293 -31.89 12.24 -55.85
C ALA A 293 -31.94 10.96 -56.71
N GLY A 294 -31.74 9.79 -56.09
CA GLY A 294 -31.91 8.48 -56.71
C GLY A 294 -33.34 8.24 -57.16
N ALA A 295 -34.32 8.53 -56.30
CA ALA A 295 -35.74 8.44 -56.63
C ALA A 295 -36.15 9.35 -57.80
N ARG A 296 -35.44 10.47 -58.02
CA ARG A 296 -35.66 11.40 -59.15
C ARG A 296 -34.87 11.05 -60.42
N GLY A 297 -34.11 9.96 -60.43
CA GLY A 297 -33.32 9.55 -61.60
C GLY A 297 -32.10 10.44 -61.87
N GLU A 298 -31.65 11.24 -60.90
CA GLU A 298 -30.55 12.20 -61.07
C GLU A 298 -29.17 11.53 -61.22
N TYR A 299 -29.06 10.21 -61.03
CA TYR A 299 -27.84 9.44 -61.28
C TYR A 299 -27.79 8.81 -62.67
N ALA A 300 -28.85 8.93 -63.48
CA ALA A 300 -28.90 8.34 -64.81
C ALA A 300 -27.95 9.07 -65.79
N PRO A 301 -27.25 8.35 -66.69
CA PRO A 301 -26.45 8.95 -67.75
C PRO A 301 -27.29 9.92 -68.60
N GLY A 302 -26.84 11.16 -68.75
CA GLY A 302 -27.54 12.20 -69.51
C GLY A 302 -28.63 12.95 -68.74
N SER A 303 -28.88 12.65 -67.46
CA SER A 303 -29.84 13.41 -66.65
C SER A 303 -29.32 14.82 -66.34
N ARG A 304 -30.24 15.81 -66.31
CA ARG A 304 -29.92 17.20 -65.90
C ARG A 304 -29.41 17.29 -64.45
N GLY A 305 -29.65 16.26 -63.62
CA GLY A 305 -29.24 16.19 -62.22
C GLY A 305 -27.89 15.52 -61.94
N LEU A 306 -27.22 14.96 -62.96
CA LEU A 306 -26.01 14.15 -62.78
C LEU A 306 -24.87 14.87 -62.06
N ALA A 307 -24.70 16.18 -62.29
CA ALA A 307 -23.70 16.99 -61.61
C ALA A 307 -23.98 17.11 -60.09
N ARG A 308 -25.24 17.28 -59.71
CA ARG A 308 -25.68 17.34 -58.31
C ARG A 308 -25.47 15.99 -57.61
N GLY A 309 -25.83 14.89 -58.27
CA GLY A 309 -25.60 13.54 -57.75
C GLY A 309 -24.11 13.24 -57.49
N ARG A 310 -23.22 13.66 -58.40
CA ARG A 310 -21.76 13.54 -58.22
C ARG A 310 -21.26 14.38 -57.05
N ALA A 311 -21.73 15.62 -56.90
CA ALA A 311 -21.35 16.50 -55.80
C ALA A 311 -21.74 15.91 -54.43
N LEU A 312 -22.95 15.37 -54.30
CA LEU A 312 -23.41 14.72 -53.07
C LEU A 312 -22.53 13.49 -52.70
N ARG A 313 -22.14 12.69 -53.70
CA ARG A 313 -21.27 11.52 -53.48
C ARG A 313 -19.86 11.92 -53.06
N THR A 314 -19.30 12.97 -53.65
CA THR A 314 -18.00 13.52 -53.24
C THR A 314 -18.04 14.06 -51.80
N GLU A 315 -19.10 14.77 -51.44
CA GLU A 315 -19.27 15.29 -50.08
C GLU A 315 -19.45 14.16 -49.06
N ALA A 316 -20.23 13.12 -49.37
CA ALA A 316 -20.37 11.95 -48.52
C ALA A 316 -19.02 11.26 -48.26
N ASN A 317 -18.19 11.09 -49.29
CA ASN A 317 -16.85 10.52 -49.15
C ASN A 317 -15.92 11.39 -48.29
N ARG A 318 -15.97 12.71 -48.44
CA ARG A 318 -15.21 13.67 -47.62
C ARG A 318 -15.62 13.60 -46.14
N LEU A 319 -16.92 13.53 -45.86
CA LEU A 319 -17.45 13.42 -44.50
C LEU A 319 -17.08 12.06 -43.86
N LEU A 320 -17.12 10.97 -44.61
CA LEU A 320 -16.66 9.65 -44.15
C LEU A 320 -15.18 9.66 -43.75
N GLU A 321 -14.31 10.27 -44.54
CA GLU A 321 -12.89 10.41 -44.19
C GLU A 321 -12.67 11.28 -42.94
N THR A 322 -13.47 12.35 -42.77
CA THR A 322 -13.42 13.19 -41.57
C THR A 322 -13.83 12.41 -40.31
N ILE A 323 -14.85 11.55 -40.42
CA ILE A 323 -15.30 10.69 -39.32
C ILE A 323 -14.24 9.65 -38.98
N LYS A 324 -13.61 9.02 -39.98
CA LYS A 324 -12.54 8.02 -39.75
C LYS A 324 -11.32 8.62 -39.05
N ARG A 325 -10.95 9.87 -39.35
CA ARG A 325 -9.82 10.55 -38.70
C ARG A 325 -10.14 11.04 -37.28
N GLY A 326 -11.42 11.09 -36.91
CA GLY A 326 -11.88 11.47 -35.58
C GLY A 326 -11.98 10.31 -34.59
N TYR A 327 -11.62 9.08 -34.97
CA TYR A 327 -11.61 7.87 -34.15
C TYR A 327 -10.25 7.17 -34.21
#